data_AF-A0A7C1UED6-F1
#
_entry.id   AF-A0A7C1UED6-F1
#
_cell.length_a   1.000
_cell.length_b   1.000
_cell.length_c   1.000
_cell.angle_alpha   90.00
_cell.angle_beta   90.00
_cell.angle_gamma   90.00
#
_symmetry.space_group_name_H-M   'P 1'
#
loop_
_entity.id
_entity.type
_entity.pdbx_description
1 polymer ?
#
loop_
_entity_poly.entity_id
_entity_poly.type
_entity_poly.pdbx_seq_one_letter_code
_entity_poly.pdbx_strand_id
1 'polypeptide(L)'
;QHMPLGILQDSEFDAQTEIFNVEKGDKVYLYSDGVVEAETPDKEIFGSDRLKALLNTQGDDRFERVLSELKAFTGASNQNDDITLVEITCCDIPAAEHEEDNSGDEDFVLPWQLSVSLSVREMREQDPVAELSGMLGSLPVLARHKGVLHVLLSEMYSNALDHSILGLDSLSKEDYEKFSDYYKEREAQLHKLKDASIVFDLSFFPDPSEPRLEIRIQDSGKGYKGHISSDTDDKLHGRGLQIINNFCDKVSFSDNGTTLEAQYRL
;
A
#
# COMPACT_ATOMS: atom_id res chain seq x y z
N GLN A 1 -16.85 -12.96 -10.60
CA GLN A 1 -16.45 -14.25 -9.98
C GLN A 1 -15.31 -14.78 -10.84
N HIS A 2 -14.07 -14.75 -10.31
CA HIS A 2 -12.87 -15.08 -11.07
C HIS A 2 -12.54 -16.57 -10.94
N MET A 3 -11.97 -17.16 -11.97
CA MET A 3 -11.52 -18.55 -11.93
C MET A 3 -10.22 -18.67 -11.11
N PRO A 4 -10.01 -19.79 -10.38
CA PRO A 4 -8.75 -20.06 -9.72
C PRO A 4 -7.55 -19.97 -10.65
N LEU A 5 -6.41 -19.54 -10.10
CA LEU A 5 -5.13 -19.49 -10.79
C LEU A 5 -4.74 -20.87 -11.33
N GLY A 6 -4.17 -20.91 -12.53
CA GLY A 6 -3.70 -22.14 -13.19
C GLY A 6 -4.75 -22.88 -14.03
N ILE A 7 -5.99 -22.39 -14.10
CA ILE A 7 -7.03 -22.96 -14.99
C ILE A 7 -7.08 -22.21 -16.33
N LEU A 8 -6.98 -20.88 -16.30
CA LEU A 8 -7.04 -20.03 -17.48
C LEU A 8 -5.63 -19.78 -18.04
N GLN A 9 -5.55 -19.50 -19.34
CA GLN A 9 -4.32 -18.97 -19.93
C GLN A 9 -4.09 -17.53 -19.47
N ASP A 10 -2.83 -17.09 -19.43
CA ASP A 10 -2.45 -15.75 -18.96
C ASP A 10 -3.24 -14.62 -19.65
N SER A 11 -3.60 -14.79 -20.93
CA SER A 11 -4.39 -13.81 -21.70
C SER A 11 -5.86 -13.72 -21.31
N GLU A 12 -6.38 -14.73 -20.60
CA GLU A 12 -7.77 -14.82 -20.14
C GLU A 12 -7.89 -14.58 -18.63
N PHE A 13 -6.76 -14.51 -17.92
CA PHE A 13 -6.72 -14.18 -16.50
C PHE A 13 -7.01 -12.69 -16.29
N ASP A 14 -8.09 -12.41 -15.56
CA ASP A 14 -8.42 -11.06 -15.16
C ASP A 14 -7.71 -10.72 -13.85
N ALA A 15 -6.61 -9.96 -13.96
CA ALA A 15 -5.81 -9.49 -12.84
C ALA A 15 -6.34 -8.18 -12.20
N GLN A 16 -7.55 -7.74 -12.59
CA GLN A 16 -8.13 -6.53 -12.04
C GLN A 16 -8.27 -6.63 -10.53
N THR A 17 -7.84 -5.58 -9.84
CA THR A 17 -7.98 -5.45 -8.39
C THR A 17 -9.21 -4.62 -8.07
N GLU A 18 -9.98 -5.07 -7.08
CA GLU A 18 -11.04 -4.26 -6.48
C GLU A 18 -10.45 -3.45 -5.31
N ILE A 19 -10.71 -2.14 -5.29
CA ILE A 19 -10.16 -1.23 -4.29
C ILE A 19 -11.30 -0.69 -3.44
N PHE A 20 -11.22 -0.92 -2.14
CA PHE A 20 -12.20 -0.47 -1.16
C PHE A 20 -11.62 0.67 -0.32
N ASN A 21 -12.38 1.74 -0.13
CA ASN A 21 -12.03 2.76 0.84
C ASN A 21 -12.43 2.29 2.23
N VAL A 22 -11.52 2.46 3.18
CA VAL A 22 -11.72 2.09 4.59
C VAL A 22 -11.51 3.32 5.46
N GLU A 23 -12.27 3.37 6.56
CA GLU A 23 -12.12 4.35 7.63
C GLU A 23 -11.33 3.75 8.80
N LYS A 24 -10.82 4.63 9.67
CA LYS A 24 -10.16 4.19 10.90
C LYS A 24 -11.15 3.41 11.77
N GLY A 25 -10.75 2.19 12.15
CA GLY A 25 -11.58 1.26 12.90
C GLY A 25 -12.40 0.31 12.03
N ASP A 26 -12.42 0.47 10.70
CA ASP A 26 -13.02 -0.52 9.81
C ASP A 26 -12.28 -1.85 9.95
N LYS A 27 -13.03 -2.94 9.87
CA LYS A 27 -12.50 -4.30 9.96
C LYS A 27 -12.74 -5.05 8.67
N VAL A 28 -11.67 -5.53 8.05
CA VAL A 28 -11.72 -6.39 6.86
C VAL A 28 -11.56 -7.84 7.31
N TYR A 29 -12.51 -8.69 6.92
CA TYR A 29 -12.47 -10.12 7.22
C TYR A 29 -12.19 -10.92 5.95
N LEU A 30 -11.16 -11.77 6.00
CA LEU A 30 -10.81 -12.71 4.94
C LEU A 30 -11.01 -14.12 5.47
N TYR A 31 -11.63 -15.00 4.69
CA TYR A 31 -11.90 -16.37 5.10
C TYR A 31 -11.80 -17.36 3.95
N SER A 32 -11.44 -18.61 4.25
CA SER A 32 -11.58 -19.74 3.33
C SER A 32 -13.00 -20.30 3.35
N ASP A 33 -13.38 -21.00 2.29
CA ASP A 33 -14.63 -21.78 2.20
C ASP A 33 -14.80 -22.74 3.40
N GLY A 34 -13.73 -23.27 3.96
CA GLY A 34 -13.76 -24.06 5.21
C GLY A 34 -14.54 -23.42 6.37
N VAL A 35 -14.69 -22.08 6.43
CA VAL A 35 -15.58 -21.42 7.40
C VAL A 35 -17.06 -21.63 7.08
N VAL A 36 -17.47 -21.38 5.83
CA VAL A 36 -18.89 -21.40 5.43
C VAL A 36 -19.37 -22.80 5.09
N GLU A 37 -18.47 -23.70 4.73
CA GLU A 37 -18.73 -25.12 4.48
C GLU A 37 -18.53 -25.98 5.73
N ALA A 38 -18.20 -25.39 6.88
CA ALA A 38 -18.16 -26.11 8.15
C ALA A 38 -19.52 -26.78 8.42
N GLU A 39 -19.50 -28.07 8.78
CA GLU A 39 -20.71 -28.87 8.95
C GLU A 39 -20.95 -29.27 10.41
N THR A 40 -22.22 -29.40 10.77
CA THR A 40 -22.64 -30.14 11.96
C THR A 40 -22.52 -31.66 11.74
N PRO A 41 -22.59 -32.51 12.79
CA PRO A 41 -22.68 -33.95 12.63
C PRO A 41 -23.81 -34.43 11.71
N ASP A 42 -24.88 -33.63 11.60
CA ASP A 42 -26.07 -33.90 10.78
C ASP A 42 -25.93 -33.39 9.33
N LYS A 43 -24.73 -32.94 8.94
CA LYS A 43 -24.39 -32.37 7.61
C LYS A 43 -25.11 -31.07 7.29
N GLU A 44 -25.43 -30.28 8.30
CA GLU A 44 -25.90 -28.91 8.09
C GLU A 44 -24.69 -27.98 7.94
N ILE A 45 -24.63 -27.22 6.86
CA ILE A 45 -23.57 -26.24 6.61
C ILE A 45 -23.75 -24.97 7.43
N PHE A 46 -22.65 -24.35 7.84
CA PHE A 46 -22.65 -23.09 8.59
C PHE A 46 -23.26 -21.96 7.74
N GLY A 47 -22.78 -21.81 6.51
CA GLY A 47 -23.31 -20.91 5.49
C GLY A 47 -22.87 -19.45 5.64
N SER A 48 -22.85 -18.75 4.50
CA SER A 48 -22.43 -17.34 4.45
C SER A 48 -23.37 -16.38 5.19
N ASP A 49 -24.66 -16.71 5.28
CA ASP A 49 -25.65 -15.86 5.94
C ASP A 49 -25.43 -15.80 7.46
N ARG A 50 -25.07 -16.92 8.10
CA ARG A 50 -24.71 -16.95 9.53
C ARG A 50 -23.46 -16.14 9.80
N LEU A 51 -22.42 -16.32 8.97
CA LEU A 51 -21.19 -15.55 9.08
C LEU A 51 -21.46 -14.04 8.97
N LYS A 52 -22.21 -13.60 7.96
CA LYS A 52 -22.59 -12.20 7.79
C LYS A 52 -23.39 -11.66 8.98
N ALA A 53 -24.32 -12.45 9.52
CA ALA A 53 -25.10 -12.04 10.68
C ALA A 53 -24.21 -11.78 11.91
N LEU A 54 -23.20 -12.63 12.14
CA LEU A 54 -22.23 -12.45 13.23
C LEU A 54 -21.35 -11.22 13.01
N LEU A 55 -20.85 -11.03 11.80
CA LEU A 55 -19.97 -9.89 11.44
C LEU A 55 -20.71 -8.55 11.43
N ASN A 56 -22.02 -8.54 11.18
CA ASN A 56 -22.88 -7.35 11.24
C ASN A 56 -23.26 -6.93 12.68
N THR A 57 -22.81 -7.66 13.70
CA THR A 57 -23.02 -7.25 15.09
C THR A 57 -22.07 -6.12 15.49
N GLN A 58 -22.50 -5.30 16.45
CA GLN A 58 -21.68 -4.24 17.03
C GLN A 58 -20.71 -4.84 18.07
N GLY A 59 -19.52 -4.24 18.18
CA GLY A 59 -18.47 -4.61 19.15
C GLY A 59 -17.18 -5.10 18.49
N ASP A 60 -16.07 -5.08 19.23
CA ASP A 60 -14.77 -5.52 18.71
C ASP A 60 -14.51 -7.02 18.88
N ASP A 61 -15.39 -7.73 19.58
CA ASP A 61 -15.34 -9.17 19.83
C ASP A 61 -15.92 -10.02 18.68
N ARG A 62 -16.18 -9.42 17.51
CA ARG A 62 -16.72 -10.10 16.32
C ARG A 62 -15.92 -11.33 15.92
N PHE A 63 -14.58 -11.23 15.90
CA PHE A 63 -13.71 -12.37 15.60
C PHE A 63 -13.90 -13.54 16.58
N GLU A 64 -13.87 -13.24 17.89
CA GLU A 64 -14.05 -14.25 18.94
C GLU A 64 -15.45 -14.87 18.91
N ARG A 65 -16.48 -14.08 18.58
CA ARG A 65 -17.84 -14.58 18.40
C ARG A 65 -17.93 -15.56 17.24
N VAL A 66 -17.34 -15.23 16.10
CA VAL A 66 -17.30 -16.15 14.95
C VAL A 66 -16.58 -17.44 15.34
N LEU A 67 -15.42 -17.34 15.99
CA LEU A 67 -14.66 -18.52 16.44
C LEU A 67 -15.45 -19.38 17.44
N SER A 68 -16.12 -18.76 18.40
CA SER A 68 -16.95 -19.45 19.40
C SER A 68 -18.14 -20.15 18.76
N GLU A 69 -18.86 -19.45 17.89
CA GLU A 69 -20.03 -20.01 17.21
C GLU A 69 -19.64 -21.14 16.26
N LEU A 70 -18.55 -20.98 15.52
CA LEU A 70 -18.04 -22.00 14.61
C LEU A 70 -17.66 -23.28 15.37
N LYS A 71 -16.95 -23.16 16.50
CA LYS A 71 -16.63 -24.30 17.38
C LYS A 71 -17.88 -24.97 17.95
N ALA A 72 -18.85 -24.18 18.40
CA ALA A 72 -20.10 -24.70 18.94
C ALA A 72 -20.91 -25.43 17.85
N PHE A 73 -20.90 -24.90 16.63
CA PHE A 73 -21.62 -25.44 15.48
C PHE A 73 -21.02 -26.77 14.99
N THR A 74 -19.70 -26.84 14.84
CA THR A 74 -19.02 -28.08 14.40
C THR A 74 -19.03 -29.15 15.49
N GLY A 75 -19.09 -28.75 16.77
CA GLY A 75 -19.06 -29.68 17.90
C GLY A 75 -17.80 -30.55 17.93
N ALA A 76 -17.98 -31.86 18.12
CA ALA A 76 -16.88 -32.85 18.09
C ALA A 76 -16.63 -33.44 16.69
N SER A 77 -17.24 -32.89 15.65
CA SER A 77 -17.09 -33.38 14.28
C SER A 77 -15.68 -33.10 13.77
N ASN A 78 -15.14 -34.01 12.95
CA ASN A 78 -13.94 -33.72 12.19
C ASN A 78 -14.31 -32.68 11.12
N GLN A 79 -13.60 -31.55 11.11
CA GLN A 79 -13.66 -30.61 10.00
C GLN A 79 -13.19 -31.32 8.73
N ASN A 80 -13.95 -31.12 7.65
CA ASN A 80 -13.65 -31.73 6.36
C ASN A 80 -12.59 -30.94 5.57
N ASP A 81 -12.32 -29.69 5.96
CA ASP A 81 -11.36 -28.80 5.30
C ASP A 81 -10.69 -27.85 6.30
N ASP A 82 -9.59 -27.22 5.88
CA ASP A 82 -8.81 -26.28 6.67
C ASP A 82 -9.54 -24.93 6.83
N ILE A 83 -9.66 -24.47 8.07
CA ILE A 83 -10.34 -23.21 8.39
C ILE A 83 -9.32 -22.09 8.54
N THR A 84 -9.44 -21.06 7.69
CA THR A 84 -8.73 -19.80 7.82
C THR A 84 -9.71 -18.66 8.02
N LEU A 85 -9.48 -17.84 9.06
CA LEU A 85 -10.18 -16.59 9.29
C LEU A 85 -9.16 -15.54 9.72
N VAL A 86 -9.16 -14.39 9.04
CA VAL A 86 -8.26 -13.27 9.30
C VAL A 86 -9.10 -12.02 9.53
N GLU A 87 -8.80 -11.27 10.59
CA GLU A 87 -9.31 -9.92 10.84
C GLU A 87 -8.16 -8.93 10.64
N ILE A 88 -8.40 -7.92 9.80
CA ILE A 88 -7.51 -6.78 9.62
C ILE A 88 -8.25 -5.56 10.15
N THR A 89 -7.69 -4.91 11.17
CA THR A 89 -8.22 -3.63 11.67
C THR A 89 -7.52 -2.48 10.96
N CYS A 90 -8.29 -1.65 10.27
CA CYS A 90 -7.78 -0.48 9.57
C CYS A 90 -7.44 0.60 10.60
N CYS A 91 -6.16 0.90 10.73
CA CYS A 91 -5.66 1.98 11.55
C CYS A 91 -4.90 2.98 10.69
N ASP A 92 -4.64 4.16 11.26
CA ASP A 92 -3.65 5.06 10.67
C ASP A 92 -2.32 4.33 10.61
N ILE A 93 -1.56 4.53 9.53
CA ILE A 93 -0.19 4.04 9.45
C ILE A 93 0.56 4.69 10.62
N PRO A 94 1.04 3.92 11.61
CA PRO A 94 1.76 4.49 12.72
C PRO A 94 2.94 5.28 12.14
N ALA A 95 3.09 6.55 12.54
CA ALA A 95 4.42 7.15 12.50
C ALA A 95 5.32 6.16 13.25
N ALA A 96 6.43 5.75 12.63
CA ALA A 96 7.29 4.66 13.11
C ALA A 96 7.33 4.65 14.64
N GLU A 97 6.81 3.58 15.25
CA GLU A 97 6.58 3.55 16.69
C GLU A 97 7.90 3.84 17.41
N HIS A 98 7.93 4.91 18.20
CA HIS A 98 8.98 5.15 19.20
C HIS A 98 8.74 4.18 20.37
N GLU A 99 8.86 2.88 20.14
CA GLU A 99 9.07 1.96 21.25
C GLU A 99 10.53 2.11 21.69
N GLU A 100 10.72 2.58 22.92
CA GLU A 100 12.01 2.63 23.61
C GLU A 100 12.53 1.20 23.88
N ASP A 101 12.91 0.46 22.84
CA ASP A 101 13.61 -0.80 23.04
C ASP A 101 15.12 -0.57 23.02
N ASN A 102 15.68 -0.48 24.23
CA ASN A 102 17.11 -0.46 24.53
C ASN A 102 17.76 -1.81 24.19
N SER A 103 17.84 -2.18 22.91
CA SER A 103 18.78 -3.21 22.46
C SER A 103 20.00 -2.54 21.84
N GLY A 104 20.98 -2.27 22.71
CA GLY A 104 22.26 -1.66 22.36
C GLY A 104 23.15 -2.56 21.52
N ASP A 105 22.88 -2.61 20.21
CA ASP A 105 23.76 -3.25 19.21
C ASP A 105 23.76 -2.49 17.85
N GLU A 106 23.45 -1.18 17.84
CA GLU A 106 23.56 -0.34 16.63
C GLU A 106 24.97 0.28 16.50
N ASP A 107 26.02 -0.54 16.59
CA ASP A 107 27.37 0.00 16.80
C ASP A 107 28.06 0.54 15.54
N PHE A 108 27.53 0.33 14.33
CA PHE A 108 28.04 1.03 13.13
C PHE A 108 27.06 0.96 11.96
N VAL A 109 26.45 2.09 11.61
CA VAL A 109 25.72 2.24 10.34
C VAL A 109 26.52 3.18 9.45
N LEU A 110 26.83 2.74 8.23
CA LEU A 110 27.61 3.54 7.30
C LEU A 110 26.70 4.56 6.61
N PRO A 111 27.15 5.81 6.41
CA PRO A 111 26.49 6.70 5.46
C PRO A 111 26.60 6.08 4.07
N TRP A 112 25.51 6.13 3.31
CA TRP A 112 25.48 5.55 1.98
C TRP A 112 24.64 6.40 1.02
N GLN A 113 24.93 6.22 -0.26
CA GLN A 113 24.14 6.77 -1.35
C GLN A 113 23.79 5.64 -2.32
N LEU A 114 22.53 5.59 -2.74
CA LEU A 114 22.01 4.63 -3.69
C LEU A 114 21.28 5.39 -4.79
N SER A 115 21.63 5.12 -6.05
CA SER A 115 20.92 5.66 -7.20
C SER A 115 20.31 4.51 -8.00
N VAL A 116 19.02 4.58 -8.27
CA VAL A 116 18.26 3.57 -9.02
C VAL A 116 17.60 4.25 -10.20
N SER A 117 17.99 3.84 -11.40
CA SER A 117 17.45 4.37 -12.66
C SER A 117 16.47 3.36 -13.26
N LEU A 118 15.26 3.83 -13.52
CA LEU A 118 14.17 3.07 -14.12
C LEU A 118 13.97 3.55 -15.55
N SER A 119 13.91 2.60 -16.48
CA SER A 119 13.47 2.84 -17.85
C SER A 119 11.98 2.50 -17.99
N VAL A 120 11.43 2.78 -19.18
CA VAL A 120 10.06 2.37 -19.55
C VAL A 120 9.80 0.88 -19.31
N ARG A 121 10.84 0.02 -19.42
CA ARG A 121 10.70 -1.41 -19.18
C ARG A 121 10.33 -1.69 -17.72
N GLU A 122 11.11 -1.20 -16.77
CA GLU A 122 10.86 -1.42 -15.34
C GLU A 122 9.55 -0.75 -14.90
N MET A 123 9.20 0.40 -15.47
CA MET A 123 7.92 1.06 -15.18
C MET A 123 6.69 0.23 -15.61
N ARG A 124 6.84 -0.62 -16.63
CA ARG A 124 5.75 -1.42 -17.22
C ARG A 124 5.66 -2.84 -16.65
N GLU A 125 6.81 -3.47 -16.41
CA GLU A 125 6.90 -4.90 -16.12
C GLU A 125 7.09 -5.20 -14.63
N GLN A 126 7.38 -4.20 -13.79
CA GLN A 126 7.75 -4.40 -12.38
C GLN A 126 6.96 -3.48 -11.46
N ASP A 127 7.13 -3.71 -10.15
CA ASP A 127 6.75 -2.77 -9.09
C ASP A 127 8.04 -2.19 -8.45
N PRO A 128 8.59 -1.08 -9.00
CA PRO A 128 9.82 -0.50 -8.49
C PRO A 128 9.71 -0.05 -7.03
N VAL A 129 8.50 0.31 -6.58
CA VAL A 129 8.29 0.81 -5.23
C VAL A 129 8.36 -0.34 -4.23
N ALA A 130 7.75 -1.48 -4.53
CA ALA A 130 7.85 -2.68 -3.70
C ALA A 130 9.31 -3.16 -3.58
N GLU A 131 10.05 -3.18 -4.70
CA GLU A 131 11.47 -3.56 -4.71
C GLU A 131 12.33 -2.62 -3.86
N LEU A 132 12.22 -1.30 -4.06
CA LEU A 132 12.96 -0.30 -3.27
C LEU A 132 12.59 -0.38 -1.78
N SER A 133 11.30 -0.55 -1.47
CA SER A 133 10.82 -0.70 -0.08
C SER A 133 11.36 -1.98 0.56
N GLY A 134 11.48 -3.07 -0.21
CA GLY A 134 12.10 -4.31 0.22
C GLY A 134 13.58 -4.14 0.51
N MET A 135 14.32 -3.49 -0.40
CA MET A 135 15.74 -3.17 -0.22
C MET A 135 15.98 -2.32 1.02
N LEU A 136 15.24 -1.23 1.20
CA LEU A 136 15.39 -0.36 2.38
C LEU A 136 14.98 -1.07 3.67
N GLY A 137 13.90 -1.86 3.63
CA GLY A 137 13.45 -2.64 4.79
C GLY A 137 14.41 -3.75 5.23
N SER A 138 15.38 -4.13 4.40
CA SER A 138 16.44 -5.07 4.79
C SER A 138 17.53 -4.44 5.64
N LEU A 139 17.61 -3.10 5.66
CA LEU A 139 18.55 -2.36 6.50
C LEU A 139 17.94 -2.21 7.91
N PRO A 140 18.59 -2.72 8.98
CA PRO A 140 18.00 -2.78 10.33
C PRO A 140 17.40 -1.47 10.81
N VAL A 141 18.11 -0.35 10.59
CA VAL A 141 17.66 0.98 11.01
C VAL A 141 16.43 1.46 10.23
N LEU A 142 16.29 1.09 8.95
CA LEU A 142 15.15 1.48 8.12
C LEU A 142 14.00 0.46 8.17
N ALA A 143 14.22 -0.75 8.69
CA ALA A 143 13.22 -1.80 8.77
C ALA A 143 11.95 -1.35 9.50
N ARG A 144 12.12 -0.62 10.61
CA ARG A 144 11.00 -0.05 11.41
C ARG A 144 10.23 1.07 10.68
N HIS A 145 10.86 1.69 9.67
CA HIS A 145 10.26 2.75 8.86
C HIS A 145 9.71 2.24 7.53
N LYS A 146 9.77 0.92 7.26
CA LYS A 146 9.41 0.32 5.96
C LYS A 146 8.01 0.75 5.47
N GLY A 147 7.02 0.80 6.35
CA GLY A 147 5.66 1.23 6.00
C GLY A 147 5.61 2.69 5.52
N VAL A 148 6.22 3.60 6.28
CA VAL A 148 6.27 5.03 5.92
C VAL A 148 7.07 5.24 4.64
N LEU A 149 8.22 4.58 4.49
CA LEU A 149 9.03 4.65 3.28
C LEU A 149 8.28 4.12 2.06
N HIS A 150 7.52 3.03 2.20
CA HIS A 150 6.70 2.52 1.11
C HIS A 150 5.66 3.53 0.64
N VAL A 151 5.00 4.22 1.57
CA VAL A 151 4.03 5.28 1.25
C VAL A 151 4.71 6.46 0.55
N LEU A 152 5.83 6.95 1.11
CA LEU A 152 6.59 8.05 0.51
C LEU A 152 7.03 7.71 -0.91
N LEU A 153 7.65 6.55 -1.12
CA LEU A 153 8.10 6.10 -2.43
C LEU A 153 6.93 5.91 -3.40
N SER A 154 5.79 5.38 -2.93
CA SER A 154 4.57 5.21 -3.74
C SER A 154 4.03 6.55 -4.26
N GLU A 155 3.89 7.53 -3.37
CA GLU A 155 3.36 8.85 -3.72
C GLU A 155 4.33 9.63 -4.61
N MET A 156 5.64 9.57 -4.32
CA MET A 156 6.68 10.18 -5.14
C MET A 156 6.71 9.55 -6.55
N TYR A 157 6.64 8.22 -6.64
CA TYR A 157 6.61 7.49 -7.90
C TYR A 157 5.36 7.82 -8.72
N SER A 158 4.19 7.82 -8.09
CA SER A 158 2.93 8.17 -8.74
C SER A 158 2.97 9.60 -9.32
N ASN A 159 3.50 10.56 -8.57
CA ASN A 159 3.69 11.93 -9.05
C ASN A 159 4.59 12.01 -10.29
N ALA A 160 5.69 11.24 -10.30
CA ALA A 160 6.60 11.20 -11.44
C ALA A 160 5.98 10.49 -12.65
N LEU A 161 5.44 9.29 -12.46
CA LEU A 161 4.92 8.47 -13.55
C LEU A 161 3.58 9.00 -14.06
N ASP A 162 2.58 9.03 -13.21
CA ASP A 162 1.20 9.27 -13.62
C ASP A 162 1.03 10.74 -14.03
N HIS A 163 1.57 11.68 -13.25
CA HIS A 163 1.37 13.11 -13.52
C HIS A 163 2.45 13.73 -14.40
N SER A 164 3.72 13.53 -14.11
CA SER A 164 4.78 14.19 -14.90
C SER A 164 4.99 13.53 -16.27
N ILE A 165 5.10 12.20 -16.33
CA ILE A 165 5.39 11.46 -17.57
C ILE A 165 4.14 11.19 -18.40
N LEU A 166 3.10 10.61 -17.80
CA LEU A 166 1.86 10.26 -18.52
C LEU A 166 0.93 11.47 -18.66
N GLY A 167 0.94 12.41 -17.71
CA GLY A 167 0.07 13.58 -17.76
C GLY A 167 -1.39 13.23 -17.46
N LEU A 168 -1.61 12.20 -16.64
CA LEU A 168 -2.93 11.85 -16.12
C LEU A 168 -3.33 12.89 -15.07
N ASP A 169 -4.59 13.32 -15.09
CA ASP A 169 -5.12 14.22 -14.06
C ASP A 169 -5.32 13.48 -12.74
N SER A 170 -5.09 14.17 -11.62
CA SER A 170 -5.35 13.61 -10.29
C SER A 170 -6.83 13.27 -10.13
N LEU A 171 -7.12 11.99 -9.87
CA LEU A 171 -8.47 11.51 -9.60
C LEU A 171 -9.15 12.32 -8.49
N SER A 172 -10.38 12.78 -8.76
CA SER A 172 -11.33 13.12 -7.70
C SER A 172 -11.88 11.81 -7.14
N LYS A 173 -11.63 11.53 -5.86
CA LYS A 173 -12.00 10.25 -5.21
C LYS A 173 -13.51 10.08 -4.96
N GLU A 174 -14.36 10.94 -5.50
CA GLU A 174 -15.82 10.87 -5.32
C GLU A 174 -16.52 9.93 -6.33
N ASP A 175 -15.85 9.49 -7.42
CA ASP A 175 -16.47 8.65 -8.45
C ASP A 175 -15.77 7.28 -8.56
N TYR A 176 -16.33 6.27 -7.88
CA TYR A 176 -15.89 4.87 -7.92
C TYR A 176 -15.82 4.30 -9.36
N GLU A 177 -16.71 4.76 -10.25
CA GLU A 177 -16.71 4.39 -11.67
C GLU A 177 -15.51 4.96 -12.45
N LYS A 178 -15.05 6.19 -12.12
CA LYS A 178 -13.91 6.84 -12.81
C LYS A 178 -12.56 6.25 -12.43
N PHE A 179 -12.49 5.51 -11.32
CA PHE A 179 -11.26 4.90 -10.86
C PHE A 179 -10.81 3.75 -11.78
N SER A 180 -11.73 2.87 -12.18
CA SER A 180 -11.44 1.81 -13.17
C SER A 180 -10.96 2.39 -14.50
N ASP A 181 -11.59 3.49 -14.94
CA ASP A 181 -11.22 4.17 -16.18
C ASP A 181 -9.83 4.80 -16.10
N TYR A 182 -9.46 5.37 -14.95
CA TYR A 182 -8.11 5.90 -14.71
C TYR A 182 -7.03 4.82 -14.85
N TYR A 183 -7.21 3.65 -14.23
CA TYR A 183 -6.21 2.57 -14.33
C TYR A 183 -6.11 2.01 -15.74
N LYS A 184 -7.23 1.88 -16.46
CA LYS A 184 -7.23 1.50 -17.88
C LYS A 184 -6.50 2.53 -18.74
N GLU A 185 -6.73 3.82 -18.49
CA GLU A 185 -6.02 4.89 -19.19
C GLU A 185 -4.52 4.87 -18.88
N ARG A 186 -4.17 4.71 -17.60
CA ARG A 186 -2.79 4.59 -17.13
C ARG A 186 -2.06 3.47 -17.85
N GLU A 187 -2.62 2.26 -17.88
CA GLU A 187 -2.04 1.13 -18.61
C GLU A 187 -1.92 1.43 -20.11
N ALA A 188 -2.96 1.98 -20.72
CA ALA A 188 -2.95 2.31 -22.15
C ALA A 188 -1.89 3.35 -22.52
N GLN A 189 -1.65 4.35 -21.67
CA GLN A 189 -0.60 5.35 -21.89
C GLN A 189 0.79 4.76 -21.62
N LEU A 190 0.96 4.00 -20.54
CA LEU A 190 2.21 3.32 -20.20
C LEU A 190 2.65 2.34 -21.29
N HIS A 191 1.71 1.66 -21.94
CA HIS A 191 1.99 0.75 -23.05
C HIS A 191 2.39 1.48 -24.34
N LYS A 192 1.97 2.74 -24.53
CA LYS A 192 2.36 3.60 -25.67
C LYS A 192 3.67 4.33 -25.43
N LEU A 193 4.11 4.43 -24.18
CA LEU A 193 5.34 5.12 -23.80
C LEU A 193 6.55 4.44 -24.45
N LYS A 194 7.36 5.23 -25.15
CA LYS A 194 8.54 4.75 -25.89
C LYS A 194 9.85 5.05 -25.16
N ASP A 195 9.92 6.21 -24.55
CA ASP A 195 11.12 6.69 -23.87
C ASP A 195 10.69 7.55 -22.69
N ALA A 196 11.25 7.24 -21.53
CA ALA A 196 11.09 7.94 -20.27
C ALA A 196 12.07 7.33 -19.25
N SER A 197 12.48 8.15 -18.28
CA SER A 197 13.30 7.71 -17.16
C SER A 197 12.81 8.29 -15.85
N ILE A 198 12.92 7.50 -14.79
CA ILE A 198 12.78 7.95 -13.40
C ILE A 198 14.06 7.53 -12.67
N VAL A 199 14.65 8.44 -11.89
CA VAL A 199 15.83 8.17 -11.07
C VAL A 199 15.47 8.44 -9.61
N PHE A 200 15.68 7.43 -8.76
CA PHE A 200 15.65 7.59 -7.31
C PHE A 200 17.08 7.73 -6.80
N ASP A 201 17.40 8.86 -6.18
CA ASP A 201 18.63 9.06 -5.42
C ASP A 201 18.29 9.08 -3.92
N LEU A 202 18.85 8.14 -3.20
CA LEU A 202 18.64 7.93 -1.77
C LEU A 202 19.96 8.17 -1.04
N SER A 203 19.97 9.05 -0.05
CA SER A 203 21.16 9.33 0.77
C SER A 203 20.83 9.16 2.24
N PHE A 204 21.50 8.22 2.90
CA PHE A 204 21.32 7.97 4.32
C PHE A 204 22.44 8.58 5.15
N PHE A 205 22.05 9.32 6.18
CA PHE A 205 22.95 10.01 7.10
C PHE A 205 22.70 9.49 8.53
N PRO A 206 23.57 8.60 9.05
CA PRO A 206 23.48 8.07 10.41
C PRO A 206 24.06 9.06 11.43
N ASP A 207 23.58 10.31 11.44
CA ASP A 207 23.96 11.25 12.49
C ASP A 207 23.35 10.76 13.82
N PRO A 208 24.15 10.53 14.89
CA PRO A 208 23.63 10.03 16.15
C PRO A 208 22.58 10.93 16.81
N SER A 209 22.56 12.22 16.47
CA SER A 209 21.59 13.17 17.01
C SER A 209 20.33 13.27 16.16
N GLU A 210 20.44 13.09 14.85
CA GLU A 210 19.33 13.22 13.89
C GLU A 210 19.55 12.30 12.67
N PRO A 211 19.30 10.98 12.80
CA PRO A 211 19.40 10.07 11.67
C PRO A 211 18.34 10.45 10.62
N ARG A 212 18.76 10.52 9.35
CA ARG A 212 17.87 10.95 8.27
C ARG A 212 18.12 10.22 6.96
N LEU A 213 17.07 10.10 6.17
CA LEU A 213 17.08 9.65 4.79
C LEU A 213 16.64 10.81 3.91
N GLU A 214 17.50 11.21 2.98
CA GLU A 214 17.17 12.16 1.92
C GLU A 214 16.75 11.36 0.68
N ILE A 215 15.54 11.63 0.20
CA ILE A 215 14.93 10.96 -0.95
C ILE A 215 14.76 12.00 -2.05
N ARG A 216 15.41 11.78 -3.18
CA ARG A 216 15.26 12.58 -4.39
C ARG A 216 14.74 11.70 -5.51
N ILE A 217 13.65 12.13 -6.14
CA ILE A 217 13.13 11.52 -7.36
C ILE A 217 13.24 12.52 -8.50
N GLN A 218 13.79 12.09 -9.63
CA GLN A 218 13.87 12.89 -10.84
C GLN A 218 13.28 12.13 -12.03
N ASP A 219 12.40 12.76 -12.78
CA ASP A 219 11.76 12.19 -13.95
C ASP A 219 12.09 12.96 -15.25
N SER A 220 11.81 12.33 -16.39
CA SER A 220 12.00 12.93 -17.73
C SER A 220 10.72 13.54 -18.32
N GLY A 221 9.68 13.71 -17.51
CA GLY A 221 8.36 14.16 -17.93
C GLY A 221 8.26 15.68 -18.10
N LYS A 222 7.03 16.19 -18.06
CA LYS A 222 6.74 17.62 -18.22
C LYS A 222 6.84 18.42 -16.91
N GLY A 223 6.97 17.71 -15.79
CA GLY A 223 6.99 18.24 -14.44
C GLY A 223 5.59 18.29 -13.82
N TYR A 224 5.51 17.96 -12.54
CA TYR A 224 4.29 18.06 -11.73
C TYR A 224 4.62 18.63 -10.36
N LYS A 225 3.98 19.74 -9.98
CA LYS A 225 4.19 20.41 -8.68
C LYS A 225 3.00 20.25 -7.72
N GLY A 226 1.99 19.48 -8.12
CA GLY A 226 0.69 19.38 -7.47
C GLY A 226 -0.02 20.71 -7.26
N HIS A 227 -1.18 20.65 -6.61
CA HIS A 227 -1.86 21.82 -6.06
C HIS A 227 -1.89 21.65 -4.54
N ILE A 228 -1.14 22.50 -3.82
CA ILE A 228 -1.34 22.66 -2.39
C ILE A 228 -2.58 23.54 -2.25
N SER A 229 -3.76 22.94 -2.05
CA SER A 229 -4.94 23.72 -1.70
C SER A 229 -4.72 24.33 -0.32
N SER A 230 -4.73 25.66 -0.23
CA SER A 230 -4.69 26.41 1.03
C SER A 230 -5.99 26.35 1.83
N ASP A 231 -7.01 25.65 1.33
CA ASP A 231 -8.27 25.45 2.01
C ASP A 231 -8.15 24.26 2.97
N THR A 232 -8.37 24.52 4.25
CA THR A 232 -8.55 23.54 5.33
C THR A 232 -9.85 22.73 5.23
N ASP A 233 -10.57 22.84 4.12
CA ASP A 233 -11.80 22.09 3.86
C ASP A 233 -11.47 20.89 2.97
N ASP A 234 -11.44 19.70 3.59
CA ASP A 234 -11.90 18.36 3.13
C ASP A 234 -11.93 18.01 1.62
N LYS A 235 -11.12 18.65 0.76
CA LYS A 235 -11.05 18.33 -0.66
C LYS A 235 -10.06 17.19 -0.86
N LEU A 236 -10.57 16.07 -1.35
CA LEU A 236 -9.86 14.80 -1.59
C LEU A 236 -8.80 14.83 -2.73
N HIS A 237 -8.28 16.00 -3.10
CA HIS A 237 -7.25 16.18 -4.13
C HIS A 237 -5.91 16.55 -3.49
N GLY A 238 -4.81 15.96 -3.98
CA GLY A 238 -3.46 16.34 -3.53
C GLY A 238 -2.99 15.72 -2.21
N ARG A 239 -3.68 14.67 -1.71
CA ARG A 239 -3.25 13.92 -0.52
C ARG A 239 -1.82 13.39 -0.63
N GLY A 240 -1.36 12.99 -1.81
CA GLY A 240 0.00 12.50 -1.99
C GLY A 240 1.06 13.49 -1.50
N LEU A 241 0.90 14.78 -1.85
CA LEU A 241 1.81 15.81 -1.34
C LEU A 241 1.57 16.14 0.13
N GLN A 242 0.33 16.08 0.62
CA GLN A 242 0.07 16.26 2.05
C GLN A 242 0.72 15.13 2.87
N ILE A 243 0.65 13.89 2.40
CA ILE A 243 1.30 12.72 2.99
C ILE A 243 2.81 12.92 3.05
N ILE A 244 3.43 13.31 1.93
CA ILE A 244 4.87 13.58 1.88
C ILE A 244 5.24 14.72 2.85
N ASN A 245 4.47 15.82 2.88
CA ASN A 245 4.70 16.92 3.82
C ASN A 245 4.47 16.55 5.29
N ASN A 246 3.58 15.58 5.57
CA ASN A 246 3.31 15.13 6.93
C ASN A 246 4.44 14.25 7.49
N PHE A 247 5.10 13.46 6.63
CA PHE A 247 6.16 12.55 7.05
C PHE A 247 7.57 13.17 6.94
N CYS A 248 7.77 14.21 6.12
CA CYS A 248 9.09 14.78 5.86
C CYS A 248 9.27 16.17 6.48
N ASP A 249 10.45 16.42 7.06
CA ASP A 249 10.83 17.72 7.62
C ASP A 249 10.93 18.82 6.56
N LYS A 250 11.34 18.43 5.35
CA LYS A 250 11.51 19.33 4.21
C LYS A 250 11.07 18.64 2.94
N VAL A 251 10.37 19.39 2.09
CA VAL A 251 9.92 18.96 0.77
C VAL A 251 10.13 20.12 -0.20
N SER A 252 10.78 19.87 -1.33
CA SER A 252 11.02 20.88 -2.35
C SER A 252 10.91 20.32 -3.76
N PHE A 253 10.44 21.16 -4.68
CA PHE A 253 10.43 20.88 -6.10
C PHE A 253 11.46 21.75 -6.84
N SER A 254 12.16 21.15 -7.79
CA SER A 254 13.10 21.82 -8.69
C SER A 254 12.85 21.38 -10.14
N ASP A 255 13.65 21.90 -11.09
CA ASP A 255 13.59 21.51 -12.52
C ASP A 255 12.19 21.58 -13.15
N ASN A 256 11.46 22.67 -12.90
CA ASN A 256 10.06 22.82 -13.33
C ASN A 256 9.07 21.74 -12.84
N GLY A 257 9.41 21.02 -11.77
CA GLY A 257 8.55 20.02 -11.15
C GLY A 257 8.87 18.59 -11.58
N THR A 258 9.95 18.37 -12.34
CA THR A 258 10.43 17.01 -12.66
C THR A 258 11.35 16.45 -11.58
N THR A 259 11.70 17.25 -10.57
CA THR A 259 12.53 16.83 -9.44
C THR A 259 11.80 17.15 -8.15
N LEU A 260 11.63 16.15 -7.30
CA LEU A 260 11.09 16.26 -5.95
C LEU A 260 12.11 15.71 -4.95
N GLU A 261 12.40 16.53 -3.94
CA GLU A 261 13.35 16.22 -2.87
C GLU A 261 12.62 16.25 -1.53
N ALA A 262 12.82 15.23 -0.72
CA ALA A 262 12.20 15.07 0.59
C ALA A 262 13.23 14.62 1.63
N GLN A 263 13.19 15.23 2.83
CA GLN A 263 14.03 14.85 3.96
C GLN A 263 13.17 14.13 5.00
N TYR A 264 13.38 12.83 5.15
CA TYR A 264 12.72 12.00 6.16
C TYR A 264 13.63 11.82 7.38
N ARG A 265 13.14 12.16 8.57
CA ARG A 265 13.81 11.90 9.84
C ARG A 265 13.34 10.56 10.40
N LEU A 266 14.28 9.74 10.83
CA LEU A 266 14.02 8.45 11.46
C LEU A 266 13.79 8.62 12.97
#